data_AF-A5KS83-F1
#
_entry.id   AF-A5KS83-F1
#
_cell.length_a   1.000
_cell.length_b   1.000
_cell.length_c   1.000
_cell.angle_alpha   90.00
_cell.angle_beta   90.00
_cell.angle_gamma   90.00
#
_symmetry.space_group_name_H-M   'P 1'
#
loop_
_entity.id
_entity.type
_entity.pdbx_description
1 polymer ?
#
loop_
_entity_poly.entity_id
_entity_poly.type
_entity_poly.pdbx_seq_one_letter_code
_entity_poly.pdbx_strand_id
1 'polypeptide(L)'
;MSRAAQKHVRQRAPILDVAYDAAVLAAGPVAYWTLSGGSAGVADRTGNGHNGSYQSGPAVTAFPNGTLATVFDGSAQYIEVADAADLSVVTTGILTLEAWLRPDVLEFSSDEDTGYVHWMGKGESGQYEYAARMYSYTNTEVPPRPNRISGYAFNLSGGFGAGSYFQDTVTPGEWIHYVLVINTVDTDSQYTTGYYRHYRLL
;
A
#
# COMPACT_ATOMS: atom_id res chain seq x y z
N MET A 1 13.00 31.59 -46.67
CA MET A 1 12.74 32.09 -45.31
C MET A 1 11.82 31.10 -44.63
N SER A 2 12.32 30.49 -43.55
CA SER A 2 11.81 29.26 -42.93
C SER A 2 10.49 29.46 -42.19
N ARG A 3 9.53 28.55 -42.38
CA ARG A 3 8.33 28.42 -41.54
C ARG A 3 8.74 27.80 -40.20
N ALA A 4 8.57 28.54 -39.11
CA ALA A 4 8.70 28.01 -37.77
C ALA A 4 7.60 26.95 -37.54
N ALA A 5 8.01 25.71 -37.28
CA ALA A 5 7.12 24.66 -36.83
C ALA A 5 6.70 24.96 -35.39
N GLN A 6 5.42 25.31 -35.21
CA GLN A 6 4.79 25.41 -33.91
C GLN A 6 4.70 24.01 -33.31
N LYS A 7 5.66 23.69 -32.43
CA LYS A 7 5.70 22.45 -31.67
C LYS A 7 4.45 22.40 -30.78
N HIS A 8 3.41 21.72 -31.25
CA HIS A 8 2.24 21.41 -30.43
C HIS A 8 2.72 20.56 -29.26
N VAL A 9 2.87 21.18 -28.09
CA VAL A 9 2.95 20.47 -26.82
C VAL A 9 1.58 19.83 -26.62
N ARG A 10 1.48 18.52 -26.87
CA ARG A 10 0.30 17.77 -26.47
C ARG A 10 0.26 17.78 -24.94
N GLN A 11 -0.56 18.63 -24.34
CA GLN A 11 -1.01 18.43 -22.96
C GLN A 11 -1.64 17.03 -22.88
N ARG A 12 -1.02 16.11 -22.16
CA ARG A 12 -1.39 14.68 -22.10
C ARG A 12 -1.82 14.21 -20.70
N ALA A 13 -2.23 15.12 -19.81
CA ALA A 13 -2.31 14.87 -18.37
C ALA A 13 -3.69 14.60 -17.70
N PRO A 14 -4.89 14.84 -18.27
CA PRO A 14 -6.14 14.55 -17.52
C PRO A 14 -6.82 13.20 -17.82
N ILE A 15 -6.52 12.54 -18.95
CA ILE A 15 -7.36 11.44 -19.46
C ILE A 15 -6.95 10.07 -18.90
N LEU A 16 -5.66 9.87 -18.61
CA LEU A 16 -5.16 8.58 -18.12
C LEU A 16 -5.52 8.32 -16.65
N ASP A 17 -5.62 9.38 -15.84
CA ASP A 17 -5.99 9.31 -14.42
C ASP A 17 -7.44 8.84 -14.24
N VAL A 18 -8.37 9.46 -14.98
CA VAL A 18 -9.80 9.08 -14.99
C VAL A 18 -10.02 7.63 -15.45
N ALA A 19 -9.19 7.15 -16.39
CA ALA A 19 -9.30 5.77 -16.87
C ALA A 19 -8.85 4.74 -15.81
N TYR A 20 -7.80 5.05 -15.06
CA TYR A 20 -7.33 4.18 -13.97
C TYR A 20 -8.34 4.18 -12.80
N ASP A 21 -8.76 5.37 -12.34
CA ASP A 21 -9.78 5.51 -11.30
C ASP A 21 -11.06 4.75 -11.67
N ALA A 22 -11.53 4.87 -12.92
CA ALA A 22 -12.72 4.17 -13.40
C ALA A 22 -12.53 2.65 -13.42
N ALA A 23 -11.34 2.15 -13.79
CA ALA A 23 -11.05 0.72 -13.77
C ALA A 23 -11.01 0.16 -12.34
N VAL A 24 -10.41 0.89 -11.40
CA VAL A 24 -10.41 0.52 -9.98
C VAL A 24 -11.83 0.50 -9.42
N LEU A 25 -12.62 1.56 -9.65
CA LEU A 25 -14.00 1.63 -9.17
C LEU A 25 -14.90 0.56 -9.80
N ALA A 26 -14.66 0.19 -11.07
CA ALA A 26 -15.39 -0.88 -11.75
C ALA A 26 -15.12 -2.28 -11.15
N ALA A 27 -14.00 -2.47 -10.45
CA ALA A 27 -13.71 -3.70 -9.71
C ALA A 27 -14.51 -3.81 -8.39
N GLY A 28 -15.24 -2.76 -8.00
CA GLY A 28 -16.08 -2.74 -6.81
C GLY A 28 -15.32 -2.87 -5.48
N PRO A 29 -14.23 -2.11 -5.25
CA PRO A 29 -13.52 -2.17 -3.98
C PRO A 29 -14.38 -1.63 -2.84
N VAL A 30 -14.13 -2.11 -1.62
CA VAL A 30 -14.79 -1.59 -0.41
C VAL A 30 -14.34 -0.18 -0.07
N ALA A 31 -13.10 0.20 -0.41
CA ALA A 31 -12.56 1.55 -0.28
C ALA A 31 -11.52 1.82 -1.36
N TYR A 32 -11.39 3.09 -1.78
CA TYR A 32 -10.35 3.49 -2.73
C TYR A 32 -9.83 4.90 -2.43
N TRP A 33 -8.54 5.01 -2.16
CA TRP A 33 -7.88 6.28 -1.85
C TRP A 33 -6.76 6.57 -2.86
N THR A 34 -6.83 7.72 -3.54
CA THR A 34 -5.84 8.11 -4.57
C THR A 34 -4.56 8.73 -3.98
N LEU A 35 -4.57 9.04 -2.68
CA LEU A 35 -3.43 9.63 -1.96
C LEU A 35 -2.82 10.85 -2.65
N SER A 36 -3.66 11.73 -3.19
CA SER A 36 -3.24 12.90 -3.97
C SER A 36 -2.69 14.07 -3.13
N GLY A 37 -2.54 13.89 -1.80
CA GLY A 37 -1.87 14.81 -0.90
C GLY A 37 -2.77 15.91 -0.30
N GLY A 38 -2.24 16.61 0.71
CA GLY A 38 -2.84 17.82 1.29
C GLY A 38 -3.18 17.71 2.80
N SER A 39 -3.75 18.79 3.35
CA SER A 39 -4.12 18.88 4.77
C SER A 39 -5.62 18.67 5.04
N ALA A 40 -6.42 18.39 4.01
CA ALA A 40 -7.89 18.34 4.08
C ALA A 40 -8.47 16.92 4.26
N GLY A 41 -7.62 15.92 4.53
CA GLY A 41 -8.00 14.50 4.59
C GLY A 41 -7.94 13.79 3.23
N VAL A 42 -8.30 12.51 3.23
CA VAL A 42 -8.24 11.61 2.07
C VAL A 42 -9.63 11.06 1.80
N ALA A 43 -10.22 11.44 0.67
CA ALA A 43 -11.55 10.97 0.32
C ALA A 43 -11.54 9.49 -0.12
N ASP A 44 -12.50 8.73 0.37
CA ASP A 44 -12.84 7.42 -0.18
C ASP A 44 -13.66 7.61 -1.47
N ARG A 45 -13.07 7.23 -2.60
CA ARG A 45 -13.63 7.43 -3.94
C ARG A 45 -14.77 6.46 -4.26
N THR A 46 -14.96 5.40 -3.46
CA THR A 46 -16.09 4.47 -3.61
C THR A 46 -17.40 5.09 -3.12
N GLY A 47 -17.31 6.03 -2.17
CA GLY A 47 -18.48 6.61 -1.49
C GLY A 47 -19.00 5.78 -0.32
N ASN A 48 -18.29 4.73 0.10
CA ASN A 48 -18.69 3.87 1.22
C ASN A 48 -18.43 4.49 2.60
N GLY A 49 -17.74 5.64 2.64
CA GLY A 49 -17.59 6.46 3.84
C GLY A 49 -16.28 6.23 4.59
N HIS A 50 -15.33 5.50 4.00
CA HIS A 50 -14.03 5.20 4.59
C HIS A 50 -13.03 6.35 4.41
N ASN A 51 -13.45 7.59 4.63
CA ASN A 51 -12.56 8.75 4.48
C ASN A 51 -11.39 8.66 5.49
N GLY A 52 -10.19 8.94 5.01
CA GLY A 52 -8.98 9.00 5.82
C GLY A 52 -8.63 10.41 6.27
N SER A 53 -7.76 10.50 7.27
CA SER A 53 -7.18 11.75 7.76
C SER A 53 -5.65 11.68 7.68
N TYR A 54 -5.04 12.75 7.22
CA TYR A 54 -3.58 12.85 7.17
C TYR A 54 -3.04 13.27 8.54
N GLN A 55 -2.05 12.54 9.02
CA GLN A 55 -1.34 12.84 10.25
C GLN A 55 -0.02 13.52 9.93
N SER A 56 0.31 14.57 10.68
CA SER A 56 1.58 15.33 10.57
C SER A 56 1.90 15.91 9.18
N GLY A 57 0.88 16.09 8.33
CA GLY A 57 0.94 16.85 7.06
C GLY A 57 1.99 16.37 6.06
N PRO A 58 1.78 15.21 5.40
CA PRO A 58 2.74 14.67 4.45
C PRO A 58 2.93 15.53 3.21
N ALA A 59 4.11 15.39 2.61
CA ALA A 59 4.46 16.06 1.36
C ALA A 59 3.81 15.36 0.15
N VAL A 60 4.01 15.94 -1.04
CA VAL A 60 3.44 15.44 -2.30
C VAL A 60 4.55 15.21 -3.32
N THR A 61 4.43 14.13 -4.08
CA THR A 61 5.23 13.81 -5.28
C THR A 61 4.29 13.53 -6.45
N ALA A 62 4.84 13.27 -7.63
CA ALA A 62 4.09 12.78 -8.77
C ALA A 62 4.50 11.35 -9.17
N PHE A 63 3.54 10.59 -9.69
CA PHE A 63 3.77 9.41 -10.51
C PHE A 63 4.39 9.79 -11.87
N PRO A 64 4.96 8.84 -12.63
CA PRO A 64 5.51 9.10 -13.95
C PRO A 64 4.48 9.64 -14.96
N ASN A 65 3.19 9.33 -14.76
CA ASN A 65 2.09 9.85 -15.58
C ASN A 65 1.65 11.28 -15.18
N GLY A 66 2.24 11.86 -14.13
CA GLY A 66 1.96 13.21 -13.63
C GLY A 66 0.85 13.29 -12.56
N THR A 67 0.21 12.19 -12.19
CA THR A 67 -0.78 12.19 -11.09
C THR A 67 -0.08 12.33 -9.75
N LEU A 68 -0.76 12.92 -8.77
CA LEU A 68 -0.17 13.19 -7.46
C LEU A 68 -0.13 11.93 -6.59
N ALA A 69 0.87 11.85 -5.74
CA ALA A 69 1.01 10.84 -4.70
C ALA A 69 1.50 11.48 -3.40
N THR A 70 1.24 10.83 -2.28
CA THR A 70 1.67 11.28 -0.96
C THR A 70 3.08 10.77 -0.66
N VAL A 71 3.92 11.61 -0.07
CA VAL A 71 5.24 11.24 0.47
C VAL A 71 5.16 11.25 1.99
N PHE A 72 5.42 10.10 2.60
CA PHE A 72 5.52 9.94 4.05
C PHE A 72 6.99 9.99 4.48
N ASP A 73 7.27 10.67 5.59
CA ASP A 73 8.61 10.84 6.14
C ASP A 73 9.20 9.59 6.83
N GLY A 74 8.39 8.55 7.01
CA GLY A 74 8.79 7.33 7.70
C GLY A 74 8.93 7.48 9.21
N SER A 75 8.36 8.54 9.81
CA SER A 75 8.44 8.80 11.25
C SER A 75 7.09 9.12 11.88
N ALA A 76 6.44 10.23 11.48
CA ALA A 76 5.23 10.72 12.14
C ALA A 76 4.04 10.90 11.18
N GLN A 77 4.26 10.69 9.89
CA GLN A 77 3.26 10.90 8.85
C GLN A 77 2.63 9.59 8.40
N TYR A 78 1.30 9.54 8.45
CA TYR A 78 0.51 8.41 7.97
C TYR A 78 -0.90 8.89 7.61
N ILE A 79 -1.70 7.99 7.03
CA ILE A 79 -3.14 8.18 6.88
C ILE A 79 -3.82 7.24 7.86
N GLU A 80 -4.81 7.78 8.56
CA GLU A 80 -5.66 7.01 9.45
C GLU A 80 -7.08 6.99 8.92
N VAL A 81 -7.66 5.79 8.88
CA VAL A 81 -9.05 5.55 8.51
C VAL A 81 -9.73 4.94 9.73
N ALA A 82 -10.97 5.36 10.00
CA ALA A 82 -11.74 4.82 11.12
C ALA A 82 -11.97 3.31 10.97
N ASP A 83 -12.06 2.62 12.11
CA ASP A 83 -12.40 1.19 12.14
C ASP A 83 -13.74 0.91 11.44
N ALA A 84 -13.77 -0.12 10.61
CA ALA A 84 -14.95 -0.59 9.92
C ALA A 84 -14.90 -2.09 9.66
N ALA A 85 -16.06 -2.75 9.73
CA ALA A 85 -16.18 -4.20 9.66
C ALA A 85 -15.89 -4.75 8.25
N ASP A 86 -16.22 -4.02 7.19
CA ASP A 86 -15.90 -4.37 5.80
C ASP A 86 -14.42 -4.18 5.43
N LEU A 87 -13.64 -3.56 6.32
CA LEU A 87 -12.18 -3.52 6.26
C LEU A 87 -11.52 -4.61 7.13
N SER A 88 -12.30 -5.48 7.78
CA SER A 88 -11.81 -6.54 8.67
C SER A 88 -11.89 -7.92 8.00
N VAL A 89 -10.76 -8.62 7.96
CA VAL A 89 -10.63 -10.01 7.49
C VAL A 89 -11.51 -10.95 8.30
N VAL A 90 -11.65 -10.73 9.61
CA VAL A 90 -12.49 -11.58 10.47
C VAL A 90 -13.97 -11.49 10.08
N THR A 91 -14.42 -10.34 9.59
CA THR A 91 -15.79 -10.15 9.15
C THR A 91 -15.99 -10.65 7.72
N THR A 92 -15.07 -10.34 6.80
CA THR A 92 -15.26 -10.62 5.37
C THR A 92 -14.82 -12.02 4.95
N GLY A 93 -13.88 -12.63 5.67
CA GLY A 93 -13.20 -13.88 5.29
C GLY A 93 -12.29 -13.77 4.06
N ILE A 94 -12.42 -12.70 3.28
CA ILE A 94 -11.60 -12.39 2.11
C ILE A 94 -11.36 -10.89 2.08
N LEU A 95 -10.10 -10.47 1.96
CA LEU A 95 -9.70 -9.09 1.77
C LEU A 95 -8.53 -9.04 0.79
N THR A 96 -8.62 -8.16 -0.20
CA THR A 96 -7.47 -7.85 -1.07
C THR A 96 -7.10 -6.38 -0.85
N LEU A 97 -5.83 -6.14 -0.54
CA LEU A 97 -5.27 -4.80 -0.41
C LEU A 97 -4.33 -4.54 -1.57
N GLU A 98 -4.49 -3.42 -2.25
CA GLU A 98 -3.64 -3.02 -3.37
C GLU A 98 -3.10 -1.61 -3.16
N ALA A 99 -1.84 -1.39 -3.50
CA ALA A 99 -1.20 -0.10 -3.39
C ALA A 99 -0.07 0.06 -4.41
N TRP A 100 0.08 1.27 -4.94
CA TRP A 100 1.35 1.70 -5.52
C TRP A 100 2.24 2.23 -4.39
N LEU A 101 3.44 1.66 -4.25
CA LEU A 101 4.43 2.08 -3.27
C LEU A 101 5.77 2.40 -3.94
N ARG A 102 6.53 3.33 -3.37
CA ARG A 102 7.86 3.73 -3.85
C ARG A 102 8.77 4.00 -2.64
N PRO A 103 9.64 3.06 -2.27
CA PRO A 103 10.60 3.30 -1.18
C PRO A 103 11.65 4.30 -1.66
N ASP A 104 11.83 5.41 -0.95
CA ASP A 104 12.88 6.39 -1.27
C ASP A 104 14.20 6.06 -0.54
N VAL A 105 14.15 5.21 0.49
CA VAL A 105 15.30 4.67 1.23
C VAL A 105 15.13 3.18 1.48
N LEU A 106 16.26 2.49 1.68
CA LEU A 106 16.30 1.05 2.02
C LEU A 106 16.80 0.79 3.44
N GLU A 107 17.31 1.82 4.11
CA GLU A 107 17.69 1.78 5.53
C GLU A 107 16.81 2.78 6.26
N PHE A 108 15.99 2.30 7.18
CA PHE A 108 15.01 3.13 7.87
C PHE A 108 15.63 3.73 9.13
N SER A 109 15.50 5.05 9.30
CA SER A 109 15.97 5.73 10.52
C SER A 109 15.04 5.54 11.72
N SER A 110 13.85 5.01 11.47
CA SER A 110 12.84 4.68 12.46
C SER A 110 12.18 3.39 12.02
N ASP A 111 12.36 2.34 12.80
CA ASP A 111 11.83 1.02 12.54
C ASP A 111 11.36 0.34 13.84
N GLU A 112 10.64 -0.75 13.67
CA GLU A 112 10.05 -1.58 14.71
C GLU A 112 10.91 -2.82 14.95
N ASP A 113 10.91 -3.30 16.19
CA ASP A 113 11.43 -4.59 16.65
C ASP A 113 12.76 -5.04 15.99
N THR A 114 12.66 -5.86 14.95
CA THR A 114 13.77 -6.54 14.29
C THR A 114 14.32 -5.74 13.11
N GLY A 115 13.85 -4.52 12.89
CA GLY A 115 14.23 -3.67 11.77
C GLY A 115 13.25 -3.73 10.61
N TYR A 116 11.97 -3.40 10.86
CA TYR A 116 10.94 -3.27 9.81
C TYR A 116 10.02 -2.09 10.07
N VAL A 117 9.34 -1.60 9.03
CA VAL A 117 8.24 -0.63 9.16
C VAL A 117 6.92 -1.26 8.76
N HIS A 118 5.84 -0.87 9.44
CA HIS A 118 4.47 -1.09 9.00
C HIS A 118 4.06 0.04 8.05
N TRP A 119 3.71 -0.28 6.80
CA TRP A 119 3.41 0.75 5.78
C TRP A 119 1.96 0.74 5.29
N MET A 120 1.21 -0.33 5.58
CA MET A 120 -0.23 -0.43 5.33
C MET A 120 -0.79 -1.54 6.24
N GLY A 121 -1.98 -1.36 6.80
CA GLY A 121 -2.59 -2.41 7.60
C GLY A 121 -3.76 -1.93 8.45
N LYS A 122 -4.25 -2.85 9.26
CA LYS A 122 -5.29 -2.62 10.26
C LYS A 122 -4.82 -3.14 11.61
N GLY A 123 -4.79 -2.24 12.58
CA GLY A 123 -4.36 -2.54 13.94
C GLY A 123 -3.69 -1.36 14.60
N GLU A 124 -3.23 -1.61 15.81
CA GLU A 124 -2.47 -0.70 16.64
C GLU A 124 -1.31 -1.45 17.32
N SER A 125 -0.46 -0.73 18.04
CA SER A 125 0.66 -1.32 18.75
C SER A 125 0.22 -2.48 19.64
N GLY A 126 0.75 -3.68 19.36
CA GLY A 126 0.42 -4.92 20.10
C GLY A 126 -0.85 -5.64 19.63
N GLN A 127 -1.64 -5.06 18.72
CA GLN A 127 -2.85 -5.65 18.18
C GLN A 127 -2.99 -5.34 16.68
N TYR A 128 -2.44 -6.22 15.84
CA TYR A 128 -2.64 -6.14 14.39
C TYR A 128 -3.59 -7.23 13.93
N GLU A 129 -4.52 -6.89 13.05
CA GLU A 129 -5.34 -7.86 12.32
C GLU A 129 -4.60 -8.29 11.05
N TYR A 130 -4.10 -7.33 10.29
CA TYR A 130 -3.21 -7.55 9.16
C TYR A 130 -2.29 -6.37 8.96
N ALA A 131 -1.09 -6.63 8.43
CA ALA A 131 -0.17 -5.57 8.09
C ALA A 131 0.80 -5.96 6.97
N ALA A 132 1.07 -5.00 6.11
CA ALA A 132 2.18 -5.01 5.19
C ALA A 132 3.42 -4.43 5.87
N ARG A 133 4.54 -5.13 5.73
CA ARG A 133 5.85 -4.74 6.29
C ARG A 133 6.86 -4.53 5.19
N MET A 134 7.80 -3.62 5.42
CA MET A 134 9.06 -3.58 4.69
C MET A 134 10.21 -3.63 5.69
N TYR A 135 11.16 -4.52 5.46
CA TYR A 135 12.34 -4.67 6.32
C TYR A 135 13.43 -3.68 5.92
N SER A 136 14.09 -3.10 6.92
CA SER A 136 15.31 -2.33 6.69
C SER A 136 16.39 -3.22 6.09
N TYR A 137 17.32 -2.65 5.33
CA TYR A 137 18.43 -3.38 4.73
C TYR A 137 19.21 -4.11 5.82
N THR A 138 19.56 -3.39 6.89
CA THR A 138 20.07 -3.99 8.12
C THR A 138 18.92 -4.36 9.04
N ASN A 139 18.79 -5.65 9.38
CA ASN A 139 17.77 -6.13 10.32
C ASN A 139 18.31 -7.30 11.13
N THR A 140 17.68 -7.57 12.27
CA THR A 140 18.10 -8.60 13.24
C THR A 140 17.36 -9.93 13.07
N GLU A 141 16.59 -10.09 11.98
CA GLU A 141 15.95 -11.35 11.62
C GLU A 141 16.99 -12.46 11.38
N VAL A 142 16.59 -13.71 11.68
CA VAL A 142 17.45 -14.88 11.48
C VAL A 142 16.70 -15.91 10.62
N PRO A 143 17.07 -16.09 9.33
CA PRO A 143 18.09 -15.34 8.59
C PRO A 143 17.67 -13.87 8.29
N PRO A 144 18.62 -12.96 8.01
CA PRO A 144 18.31 -11.57 7.66
C PRO A 144 17.35 -11.46 6.47
N ARG A 145 16.49 -10.45 6.50
CA ARG A 145 15.45 -10.19 5.50
C ARG A 145 15.61 -8.84 4.78
N PRO A 146 16.81 -8.49 4.27
CA PRO A 146 17.08 -7.16 3.71
C PRO A 146 16.05 -6.77 2.66
N ASN A 147 15.39 -5.63 2.87
CA ASN A 147 14.39 -5.02 1.99
C ASN A 147 13.26 -5.95 1.52
N ARG A 148 12.99 -7.00 2.29
CA ARG A 148 11.82 -7.84 2.07
C ARG A 148 10.57 -7.01 2.26
N ILE A 149 9.61 -7.16 1.35
CA ILE A 149 8.27 -6.61 1.49
C ILE A 149 7.33 -7.80 1.72
N SER A 150 6.60 -7.73 2.82
CA SER A 150 5.75 -8.83 3.31
C SER A 150 4.32 -8.35 3.55
N GLY A 151 3.39 -9.28 3.61
CA GLY A 151 2.04 -9.10 4.12
C GLY A 151 1.71 -10.21 5.12
N TYR A 152 1.07 -9.84 6.23
CA TYR A 152 0.70 -10.74 7.30
C TYR A 152 -0.78 -10.54 7.66
N ALA A 153 -1.46 -11.62 7.99
CA ALA A 153 -2.69 -11.60 8.78
C ALA A 153 -2.44 -12.36 10.09
N PHE A 154 -2.74 -11.72 11.20
CA PHE A 154 -2.45 -12.21 12.54
C PHE A 154 -3.71 -12.77 13.20
N ASN A 155 -3.52 -13.63 14.21
CA ASN A 155 -4.63 -13.97 15.10
C ASN A 155 -5.03 -12.73 15.90
N LEU A 156 -6.32 -12.56 16.19
CA LEU A 156 -6.87 -11.40 16.93
C LEU A 156 -6.22 -11.19 18.32
N SER A 157 -5.68 -12.24 18.93
CA SER A 157 -4.94 -12.17 20.20
C SER A 157 -3.47 -11.76 20.04
N GLY A 158 -3.01 -11.45 18.82
CA GLY A 158 -1.60 -11.29 18.44
C GLY A 158 -0.87 -12.62 18.23
N GLY A 159 0.42 -12.54 17.88
CA GLY A 159 1.32 -13.70 17.74
C GLY A 159 1.64 -14.07 16.28
N PHE A 160 1.95 -15.35 16.03
CA PHE A 160 2.26 -15.83 14.68
C PHE A 160 1.01 -15.75 13.79
N GLY A 161 1.15 -15.02 12.68
CA GLY A 161 0.16 -14.92 11.62
C GLY A 161 0.57 -15.72 10.39
N ALA A 162 -0.39 -15.96 9.51
CA ALA A 162 -0.08 -16.43 8.16
C ALA A 162 0.37 -15.22 7.32
N GLY A 163 1.34 -15.42 6.44
CA GLY A 163 1.91 -14.33 5.67
C GLY A 163 2.58 -14.79 4.39
N SER A 164 2.79 -13.82 3.51
CA SER A 164 3.46 -13.97 2.22
C SER A 164 4.47 -12.85 2.05
N TYR A 165 5.44 -13.01 1.16
CA TYR A 165 6.46 -12.00 0.90
C TYR A 165 7.05 -12.11 -0.50
N PHE A 166 7.67 -11.03 -0.96
CA PHE A 166 8.69 -11.07 -2.00
C PHE A 166 9.98 -10.44 -1.48
N GLN A 167 11.10 -10.85 -2.08
CA GLN A 167 12.41 -10.32 -1.74
C GLN A 167 13.25 -10.15 -3.01
N ASP A 168 12.60 -9.62 -4.05
CA ASP A 168 13.27 -9.13 -5.25
C ASP A 168 14.09 -7.87 -4.92
N THR A 169 15.00 -7.48 -5.80
CA THR A 169 15.69 -6.20 -5.70
C THR A 169 14.67 -5.05 -5.68
N VAL A 170 14.76 -4.23 -4.64
CA VAL A 170 14.05 -2.97 -4.49
C VAL A 170 15.05 -1.85 -4.77
N THR A 171 14.74 -1.01 -5.74
CA THR A 171 15.55 0.17 -6.07
C THR A 171 14.89 1.42 -5.49
N PRO A 172 15.62 2.28 -4.77
CA PRO A 172 15.08 3.56 -4.32
C PRO A 172 14.48 4.36 -5.47
N GLY A 173 13.28 4.89 -5.28
CA GLY A 173 12.58 5.72 -6.26
C GLY A 173 11.86 4.95 -7.39
N GLU A 174 11.88 3.61 -7.39
CA GLU A 174 11.09 2.81 -8.33
C GLU A 174 9.70 2.50 -7.75
N TRP A 175 8.66 2.73 -8.56
CA TRP A 175 7.28 2.38 -8.21
C TRP A 175 7.08 0.86 -8.29
N ILE A 176 6.35 0.34 -7.30
CA ILE A 176 6.00 -1.07 -7.16
C ILE A 176 4.48 -1.14 -7.00
N HIS A 177 3.82 -1.90 -7.87
CA HIS A 177 2.43 -2.29 -7.63
C HIS A 177 2.42 -3.46 -6.66
N TYR A 178 1.94 -3.25 -5.43
CA TYR A 178 1.79 -4.25 -4.40
C TYR A 178 0.34 -4.70 -4.30
N VAL A 179 0.14 -6.01 -4.20
CA VAL A 179 -1.16 -6.62 -3.93
C VAL A 179 -0.98 -7.61 -2.80
N LEU A 180 -1.84 -7.60 -1.79
CA LEU A 180 -1.95 -8.60 -0.73
C LEU A 180 -3.34 -9.21 -0.77
N VAL A 181 -3.43 -10.49 -1.06
CA VAL A 181 -4.67 -11.26 -0.91
C VAL A 181 -4.64 -11.97 0.43
N ILE A 182 -5.66 -11.78 1.25
CA ILE A 182 -5.95 -12.54 2.46
C ILE A 182 -7.26 -13.27 2.21
N ASN A 183 -7.23 -14.58 2.11
CA ASN A 183 -8.43 -15.39 1.95
C ASN A 183 -8.39 -16.50 2.99
N THR A 184 -9.36 -16.54 3.90
CA THR A 184 -9.47 -17.54 4.96
C THR A 184 -10.57 -18.57 4.70
N VAL A 185 -11.32 -18.44 3.60
CA VAL A 185 -12.48 -19.27 3.27
C VAL A 185 -12.23 -20.21 2.08
N ASP A 186 -11.35 -19.86 1.16
CA ASP A 186 -11.00 -20.67 -0.01
C ASP A 186 -9.87 -21.64 0.34
N THR A 187 -10.25 -22.86 0.71
CA THR A 187 -9.32 -23.89 1.19
C THR A 187 -9.17 -25.03 0.20
N ASP A 188 -7.95 -25.56 0.07
CA ASP A 188 -7.70 -26.82 -0.63
C ASP A 188 -6.70 -27.71 0.16
N SER A 189 -6.27 -28.82 -0.45
CA SER A 189 -5.31 -29.73 0.20
C SER A 189 -3.91 -29.15 0.39
N GLN A 190 -3.57 -28.06 -0.32
CA GLN A 190 -2.33 -27.29 -0.20
C GLN A 190 -2.49 -26.07 0.73
N TYR A 191 -3.71 -25.55 0.86
CA TYR A 191 -4.07 -24.32 1.58
C TYR A 191 -5.24 -24.59 2.52
N THR A 192 -5.01 -25.40 3.56
CA THR A 192 -6.07 -25.89 4.45
C THR A 192 -6.73 -24.82 5.32
N THR A 193 -6.14 -23.61 5.38
CA THR A 193 -6.68 -22.44 6.11
C THR A 193 -6.80 -21.20 5.21
N GLY A 194 -6.80 -21.41 3.89
CA GLY A 194 -6.81 -20.33 2.92
C GLY A 194 -5.42 -19.95 2.39
N TYR A 195 -5.35 -18.97 1.49
CA TYR A 195 -4.11 -18.59 0.81
C TYR A 195 -3.80 -17.10 0.89
N TYR A 196 -2.50 -16.81 0.73
CA TYR A 196 -1.93 -15.48 0.68
C TYR A 196 -1.15 -15.32 -0.63
N ARG A 197 -1.44 -14.26 -1.39
CA ARG A 197 -0.76 -14.02 -2.66
C ARG A 197 -0.31 -12.58 -2.78
N HIS A 198 0.92 -12.41 -3.23
CA HIS A 198 1.47 -11.12 -3.63
C HIS A 198 1.78 -11.09 -5.12
N TYR A 199 1.53 -9.93 -5.73
CA TYR A 199 1.93 -9.63 -7.10
C TYR A 199 2.78 -8.35 -7.11
N ARG A 200 3.82 -8.35 -7.95
CA ARG A 200 4.54 -7.15 -8.38
C ARG A 200 4.35 -7.01 -9.89
N LEU A 201 3.86 -5.85 -10.32
CA LEU A 201 3.84 -5.47 -11.73
C LEU A 201 4.81 -4.29 -11.89
N LEU A 202 5.76 -4.43 -12.82
CA LEU A 202 6.70 -3.39 -13.23
C LEU A 202 6.10 -2.53 -14.35
#